data_AF-A0A7J5ET48-F1
#
_entry.id   AF-A0A7J5ET48-F1
#
_cell.length_a   1.000
_cell.length_b   1.000
_cell.length_c   1.000
_cell.angle_alpha   90.00
_cell.angle_beta   90.00
_cell.angle_gamma   90.00
#
_symmetry.space_group_name_H-M   'P 1'
#
loop_
_entity.id
_entity.type
_entity.pdbx_description
1 polymer ?
#
loop_
_entity_poly.entity_id
_entity_poly.type
_entity_poly.pdbx_seq_one_letter_code
_entity_poly.pdbx_strand_id
1 'polypeptide(L)'
;MRPRARLFVATIVVVLCALVAPAAAKKRVALLTIDGRGGDDVTVAVEEVLSREATVLSDGLFRRRQERMGITFLNEKAYARISAALLADGVVTGTWRSAGRRFRLTLVVRSGRTGAVVGRVVEVVRERELSRDEKDAIAAKLLPLVRDLGLVTDDGGGDDTVGDTTGDGAGDGDTSDAGTADGGDGDGGGAPDGDGATADTGDGGD
;
A
#
# COMPACT_ATOMS: atom_id res chain seq x y z
N MET A 1 57.63 -12.82 16.24
CA MET A 1 56.49 -12.96 15.31
C MET A 1 55.19 -12.86 16.11
N ARG A 2 54.20 -12.11 15.63
CA ARG A 2 53.18 -11.41 16.46
C ARG A 2 51.81 -12.12 16.42
N PRO A 3 51.43 -12.94 17.42
CA PRO A 3 50.10 -13.56 17.49
C PRO A 3 49.00 -12.66 18.11
N ARG A 4 49.34 -11.46 18.61
CA ARG A 4 48.41 -10.61 19.39
C ARG A 4 47.41 -9.79 18.55
N ALA A 5 47.63 -9.67 17.24
CA ALA A 5 46.78 -8.86 16.36
C ALA A 5 45.47 -9.57 15.93
N ARG A 6 45.42 -10.91 15.96
CA ARG A 6 44.25 -11.67 15.51
C ARG A 6 43.12 -11.75 16.54
N LEU A 7 43.43 -11.51 17.82
CA LEU A 7 42.45 -11.61 18.91
C LEU A 7 41.60 -10.33 19.05
N PHE A 8 42.12 -9.17 18.63
CA PHE A 8 41.38 -7.91 18.64
C PHE A 8 40.31 -7.83 17.53
N VAL A 9 40.55 -8.43 16.36
CA VAL A 9 39.59 -8.38 15.24
C VAL A 9 38.31 -9.17 15.53
N ALA A 10 38.42 -10.32 16.20
CA ALA A 10 37.25 -11.13 16.57
C ALA A 10 36.33 -10.43 17.60
N THR A 11 36.90 -9.61 18.48
CA THR A 11 36.12 -8.91 19.52
C THR A 11 35.32 -7.73 18.95
N ILE A 12 35.85 -7.05 17.93
CA ILE A 12 35.17 -5.91 17.28
C ILE A 12 33.94 -6.37 16.49
N VAL A 13 33.99 -7.54 15.84
CA VAL A 13 32.87 -8.08 15.06
C VAL A 13 31.68 -8.49 15.96
N VAL A 14 31.96 -9.07 17.14
CA VAL A 14 30.90 -9.47 18.09
C VAL A 14 30.21 -8.27 18.73
N VAL A 15 30.95 -7.20 19.03
CA VAL A 15 30.36 -5.95 19.56
C VAL A 15 29.54 -5.22 18.50
N LEU A 16 29.92 -5.30 17.21
CA LEU A 16 29.15 -4.69 16.12
C LEU A 16 27.82 -5.42 15.85
N CYS A 17 27.77 -6.75 16.02
CA CYS A 17 26.51 -7.51 15.92
C CYS A 17 25.56 -7.29 17.11
N ALA A 18 26.09 -6.97 18.30
CA ALA A 18 25.26 -6.67 19.47
C ALA A 18 24.63 -5.26 19.46
N LEU A 19 25.11 -4.37 18.58
CA LEU A 19 24.60 -3.01 18.41
C LEU A 19 23.55 -2.87 17.31
N VAL A 20 23.21 -3.96 16.61
CA VAL A 20 21.94 -4.02 15.87
C VAL A 20 20.86 -4.17 16.93
N ALA A 21 20.52 -3.06 17.58
CA ALA A 21 19.26 -2.95 18.29
C ALA A 21 18.19 -3.49 17.33
N PRO A 22 17.28 -4.37 17.78
CA PRO A 22 16.12 -4.71 16.98
C PRO A 22 15.40 -3.38 16.75
N ALA A 23 15.72 -2.72 15.65
CA ALA A 23 14.94 -1.63 15.11
C ALA A 23 13.60 -2.30 14.88
N ALA A 24 12.69 -2.11 15.83
CA ALA A 24 11.37 -2.72 15.83
C ALA A 24 10.83 -2.45 14.43
N ALA A 25 10.83 -3.49 13.60
CA ALA A 25 10.69 -3.31 12.17
C ALA A 25 9.35 -2.62 11.98
N LYS A 26 9.36 -1.41 11.41
CA LYS A 26 8.14 -0.65 11.20
C LYS A 26 7.17 -1.53 10.44
N LYS A 27 5.97 -1.71 10.98
CA LYS A 27 4.97 -2.56 10.35
C LYS A 27 4.71 -2.11 8.92
N ARG A 28 4.53 -3.06 8.03
CA ARG A 28 4.28 -2.79 6.62
C ARG A 28 2.78 -2.80 6.40
N VAL A 29 2.21 -1.66 6.03
CA VAL A 29 0.77 -1.51 5.85
C VAL A 29 0.50 -1.12 4.41
N ALA A 30 -0.28 -1.91 3.68
CA ALA A 30 -0.75 -1.53 2.36
C ALA A 30 -1.92 -0.56 2.48
N LEU A 31 -1.79 0.63 1.92
CA LEU A 31 -2.87 1.60 1.82
C LEU A 31 -3.45 1.56 0.41
N LEU A 32 -4.70 1.13 0.29
CA LEU A 32 -5.42 1.18 -0.98
C LEU A 32 -6.02 2.56 -1.17
N THR A 33 -6.22 2.93 -2.44
CA THR A 33 -6.88 4.19 -2.79
C THR A 33 -8.25 4.26 -2.11
N ILE A 34 -8.52 5.40 -1.48
CA ILE A 34 -9.80 5.64 -0.80
C ILE A 34 -10.87 5.92 -1.85
N ASP A 35 -11.92 5.12 -1.89
CA ASP A 35 -12.99 5.25 -2.89
C ASP A 35 -13.82 6.51 -2.65
N GLY A 36 -13.88 7.42 -3.62
CA GLY A 36 -14.75 8.60 -3.56
C GLY A 36 -14.23 9.82 -4.32
N ARG A 37 -15.08 10.83 -4.50
CA ARG A 37 -14.69 12.09 -5.16
C ARG A 37 -13.72 12.86 -4.25
N GLY A 38 -12.47 13.00 -4.67
CA GLY A 38 -11.39 13.56 -3.85
C GLY A 38 -10.77 12.56 -2.87
N GLY A 39 -10.97 11.26 -3.11
CA GLY A 39 -10.35 10.21 -2.32
C GLY A 39 -8.82 10.20 -2.38
N ASP A 40 -8.23 10.67 -3.48
CA ASP A 40 -6.77 10.75 -3.65
C ASP A 40 -6.12 11.72 -2.64
N ASP A 41 -6.68 12.92 -2.48
CA ASP A 41 -6.21 13.92 -1.50
C ASP A 41 -6.28 13.36 -0.07
N VAL A 42 -7.38 12.66 0.24
CA VAL A 42 -7.57 12.00 1.54
C VAL A 42 -6.58 10.82 1.71
N THR A 43 -6.28 10.11 0.63
CA THR A 43 -5.32 8.99 0.64
C THR A 43 -3.92 9.50 1.01
N VAL A 44 -3.48 10.60 0.39
CA VAL A 44 -2.19 11.25 0.72
C VAL A 44 -2.14 11.69 2.19
N ALA A 45 -3.22 12.27 2.70
CA ALA A 45 -3.30 12.67 4.10
C ALA A 45 -3.26 11.48 5.08
N VAL A 46 -3.93 10.38 4.75
CA VAL A 46 -3.89 9.14 5.55
C VAL A 46 -2.52 8.46 5.45
N GLU A 47 -1.89 8.48 4.29
CA GLU A 47 -0.51 8.00 4.09
C GLU A 47 0.48 8.78 4.97
N GLU A 48 0.38 10.11 5.00
CA GLU A 48 1.19 10.96 5.85
C GLU A 48 1.07 10.55 7.33
N VAL A 49 -0.17 10.30 7.80
CA VAL A 49 -0.42 9.85 9.17
C VAL A 49 0.17 8.46 9.44
N LEU A 50 -0.04 7.49 8.53
CA LEU A 50 0.46 6.12 8.68
C LEU A 50 1.99 6.05 8.64
N SER A 51 2.64 6.87 7.80
CA SER A 51 4.09 6.89 7.61
C SER A 51 4.87 7.22 8.89
N ARG A 52 4.21 7.85 9.87
CA ARG A 52 4.79 8.17 11.18
C ARG A 52 5.23 6.91 11.94
N GLU A 53 4.48 5.80 11.83
CA GLU A 53 4.70 4.58 12.62
C GLU A 53 4.84 3.29 11.79
N ALA A 54 4.38 3.32 10.55
CA ALA A 54 4.39 2.18 9.64
C ALA A 54 5.09 2.53 8.33
N THR A 55 5.59 1.50 7.65
CA THR A 55 6.02 1.59 6.26
C THR A 55 4.78 1.41 5.38
N VAL A 56 4.38 2.45 4.66
CA VAL A 56 3.21 2.41 3.79
C VAL A 56 3.60 1.79 2.43
N LEU A 57 2.84 0.79 2.00
CA LEU A 57 2.92 0.24 0.65
C LEU A 57 1.81 0.85 -0.20
N SER A 58 2.16 1.28 -1.41
CA SER A 58 1.22 1.93 -2.32
C SER A 58 0.19 0.97 -2.92
N ASP A 59 -0.99 1.49 -3.24
CA ASP A 59 -2.07 0.76 -3.93
C ASP A 59 -1.57 0.11 -5.24
N GLY A 60 -0.70 0.80 -5.99
CA GLY A 60 -0.12 0.26 -7.22
C GLY A 60 0.66 -1.03 -7.03
N LEU A 61 1.42 -1.18 -5.93
CA LEU A 61 2.11 -2.44 -5.61
C LEU A 61 1.12 -3.54 -5.24
N PHE A 62 0.07 -3.20 -4.50
CA PHE A 62 -0.99 -4.13 -4.13
C PHE A 62 -1.72 -4.66 -5.37
N ARG A 63 -2.18 -3.78 -6.26
CA ARG A 63 -2.88 -4.13 -7.51
C ARG A 63 -2.02 -4.95 -8.46
N ARG A 64 -0.76 -4.55 -8.69
CA ARG A 64 0.17 -5.36 -9.51
C ARG A 64 0.35 -6.76 -8.96
N ARG A 65 0.37 -6.92 -7.62
CA ARG A 65 0.47 -8.25 -7.01
C ARG A 65 -0.82 -9.04 -7.14
N GLN A 66 -1.97 -8.39 -6.94
CA GLN A 66 -3.30 -8.96 -7.17
C GLN A 66 -3.44 -9.49 -8.60
N GLU A 67 -3.10 -8.68 -9.60
CA GLU A 67 -3.13 -9.02 -11.03
C GLU A 67 -2.22 -10.22 -11.34
N ARG A 68 -0.98 -10.20 -10.84
CA ARG A 68 -0.03 -11.31 -11.03
C ARG A 68 -0.52 -12.63 -10.42
N MET A 69 -1.35 -12.57 -9.39
CA MET A 69 -1.94 -13.75 -8.75
C MET A 69 -3.27 -14.17 -9.38
N GLY A 70 -3.76 -13.45 -10.39
CA GLY A 70 -5.04 -13.74 -11.05
C GLY A 70 -6.25 -13.55 -10.12
N ILE A 71 -6.14 -12.72 -9.09
CA ILE A 71 -7.21 -12.50 -8.11
C ILE A 71 -8.15 -11.41 -8.62
N THR A 72 -9.33 -11.81 -9.09
CA THR A 72 -10.36 -10.87 -9.58
C THR A 72 -11.23 -10.30 -8.46
N PHE A 73 -11.48 -11.07 -7.40
CA PHE A 73 -12.33 -10.68 -6.29
C PHE A 73 -11.58 -10.65 -4.96
N LEU A 74 -11.66 -9.50 -4.27
CA LEU A 74 -11.02 -9.29 -2.98
C LEU A 74 -11.94 -9.77 -1.84
N ASN A 75 -11.80 -11.04 -1.46
CA ASN A 75 -12.32 -11.58 -0.21
C ASN A 75 -11.23 -11.64 0.88
N GLU A 76 -11.59 -12.09 2.07
CA GLU A 76 -10.66 -12.25 3.20
C GLU A 76 -9.41 -13.09 2.85
N LYS A 77 -9.60 -14.27 2.24
CA LYS A 77 -8.49 -15.13 1.80
C LYS A 77 -7.60 -14.44 0.76
N ALA A 78 -8.18 -13.68 -0.17
CA ALA A 78 -7.45 -12.92 -1.17
C ALA A 78 -6.58 -11.83 -0.52
N TYR A 79 -7.13 -11.07 0.44
CA TYR A 79 -6.35 -10.09 1.20
C TYR A 79 -5.19 -10.75 1.93
N ALA A 80 -5.42 -11.88 2.60
CA ALA A 80 -4.36 -12.63 3.28
C ALA A 80 -3.24 -13.05 2.31
N ARG A 81 -3.61 -13.65 1.17
CA ARG A 81 -2.64 -14.14 0.16
C ARG A 81 -1.81 -13.02 -0.44
N ILE A 82 -2.44 -11.90 -0.82
CA ILE A 82 -1.74 -10.75 -1.40
C ILE A 82 -0.83 -10.09 -0.35
N SER A 83 -1.33 -9.94 0.88
CA SER A 83 -0.56 -9.34 1.98
C SER A 83 0.64 -10.18 2.35
N ALA A 84 0.48 -11.51 2.47
CA ALA A 84 1.58 -12.44 2.68
C ALA A 84 2.64 -12.30 1.57
N ALA A 85 2.20 -12.22 0.31
CA ALA A 85 3.12 -12.08 -0.81
C ALA A 85 3.82 -10.72 -0.90
N LEU A 86 3.32 -9.69 -0.22
CA LEU A 86 3.94 -8.38 -0.07
C LEU A 86 4.66 -8.20 1.26
N LEU A 87 4.58 -9.20 2.15
CA LEU A 87 4.98 -9.10 3.56
C LEU A 87 4.35 -7.86 4.23
N ALA A 88 3.06 -7.62 3.96
CA ALA A 88 2.28 -6.58 4.58
C ALA A 88 1.58 -7.14 5.83
N ASP A 89 1.80 -6.50 6.98
CA ASP A 89 1.18 -6.84 8.26
C ASP A 89 -0.31 -6.49 8.31
N GLY A 90 -0.73 -5.54 7.46
CA GLY A 90 -2.12 -5.13 7.35
C GLY A 90 -2.44 -4.39 6.07
N VAL A 91 -3.73 -4.27 5.82
CA VAL A 91 -4.29 -3.58 4.66
C VAL A 91 -5.30 -2.56 5.15
N VAL A 92 -5.15 -1.31 4.75
CA VAL A 92 -6.10 -0.23 5.03
C VAL A 92 -6.85 0.08 3.74
N THR A 93 -8.17 -0.07 3.78
CA THR A 93 -9.06 0.38 2.72
C THR A 93 -9.95 1.49 3.24
N GLY A 94 -10.47 2.34 2.35
CA GLY A 94 -11.32 3.43 2.79
C GLY A 94 -12.37 3.83 1.77
N THR A 95 -13.40 4.50 2.26
CA THR A 95 -14.38 5.19 1.44
C THR A 95 -14.55 6.62 1.93
N TRP A 96 -14.60 7.56 0.99
CA TRP A 96 -14.85 8.97 1.21
C TRP A 96 -16.15 9.38 0.53
N ARG A 97 -17.18 9.69 1.32
CA ARG A 97 -18.52 10.02 0.79
C ARG A 97 -19.01 11.35 1.33
N SER A 98 -19.65 12.14 0.48
CA SER A 98 -20.37 13.32 0.94
C SER A 98 -21.58 12.91 1.79
N ALA A 99 -21.77 13.62 2.90
CA ALA A 99 -22.85 13.45 3.87
C ALA A 99 -23.48 14.84 4.15
N GLY A 100 -24.21 15.35 3.15
CA GLY A 100 -24.79 16.70 3.20
C GLY A 100 -23.71 17.78 3.10
N ARG A 101 -23.61 18.65 4.12
CA ARG A 101 -22.57 19.70 4.20
C ARG A 101 -21.23 19.21 4.75
N ARG A 102 -21.11 17.92 5.02
CA ARG A 102 -19.93 17.28 5.61
C ARG A 102 -19.50 16.11 4.74
N PHE A 103 -18.36 15.54 5.05
CA PHE A 103 -17.86 14.33 4.43
C PHE A 103 -17.70 13.25 5.49
N ARG A 104 -17.90 11.99 5.08
CA ARG A 104 -17.73 10.82 5.93
C ARG A 104 -16.56 10.01 5.38
N LEU A 105 -15.50 9.92 6.17
CA LEU A 105 -14.40 8.98 5.97
C LEU A 105 -14.72 7.71 6.73
N THR A 106 -14.66 6.58 6.04
CA THR A 106 -14.68 5.25 6.67
C THR A 106 -13.42 4.52 6.27
N LEU A 107 -12.56 4.21 7.23
CA LEU A 107 -11.37 3.39 7.05
C LEU A 107 -11.62 2.01 7.66
N VAL A 108 -11.20 0.96 6.98
CA VAL A 108 -11.27 -0.42 7.44
C VAL A 108 -9.85 -0.95 7.47
N VAL A 109 -9.41 -1.41 8.64
CA VAL A 109 -8.11 -2.04 8.84
C VAL A 109 -8.32 -3.54 8.82
N ARG A 110 -7.61 -4.24 7.95
CA ARG A 110 -7.60 -5.70 7.83
C ARG A 110 -6.24 -6.26 8.23
N SER A 111 -6.24 -7.42 8.86
CA SER A 111 -5.02 -8.17 9.15
C SER A 111 -4.41 -8.70 7.86
N GLY A 112 -3.10 -8.54 7.67
CA GLY A 112 -2.39 -9.12 6.54
C GLY A 112 -2.27 -10.64 6.63
N ARG A 113 -2.33 -11.21 7.85
CA ARG A 113 -2.23 -12.66 8.07
C ARG A 113 -3.52 -13.39 7.70
N THR A 114 -4.66 -12.89 8.17
CA THR A 114 -5.96 -13.57 8.00
C THR A 114 -6.84 -12.91 6.94
N GLY A 115 -6.60 -11.63 6.63
CA GLY A 115 -7.51 -10.79 5.82
C GLY A 115 -8.73 -10.28 6.58
N ALA A 116 -8.92 -10.72 7.83
CA ALA A 116 -10.04 -10.35 8.69
C ALA A 116 -10.02 -8.87 9.02
N VAL A 117 -11.20 -8.27 9.22
CA VAL A 117 -11.30 -6.88 9.70
C VAL A 117 -10.90 -6.83 11.17
N VAL A 118 -9.85 -6.06 11.47
CA VAL A 118 -9.35 -5.82 12.84
C VAL A 118 -10.09 -4.64 13.46
N GLY A 119 -10.41 -3.63 12.66
CA GLY A 119 -11.10 -2.45 13.15
C GLY A 119 -11.64 -1.57 12.03
N ARG A 120 -12.51 -0.64 12.42
CA ARG A 120 -13.07 0.37 11.54
C ARG A 120 -13.00 1.74 12.21
N VAL A 121 -12.51 2.73 11.48
CA VAL A 121 -12.50 4.14 11.90
C VAL A 121 -13.53 4.88 11.05
N VAL A 122 -14.41 5.65 11.69
CA VAL A 122 -15.41 6.46 10.99
C VAL A 122 -15.31 7.89 11.51
N GLU A 123 -14.89 8.80 10.64
CA GLU A 123 -14.81 10.23 10.94
C GLU A 123 -15.77 11.02 10.06
N VAL A 124 -16.36 12.05 10.64
CA VAL A 124 -17.16 13.03 9.91
C VAL A 124 -16.39 14.34 9.88
N VAL A 125 -15.95 14.70 8.68
CA VAL A 125 -15.08 15.83 8.38
C VAL A 125 -15.94 16.98 7.87
N ARG A 126 -15.60 18.22 8.23
CA ARG A 126 -16.39 19.38 7.80
C ARG A 126 -16.04 19.80 6.38
N GLU A 127 -14.76 19.72 6.04
CA GLU A 127 -14.21 20.19 4.78
C GLU A 127 -13.84 19.01 3.89
N ARG A 128 -13.57 19.30 2.61
CA ARG A 128 -13.15 18.28 1.66
C ARG A 128 -11.73 17.82 1.93
N GLU A 129 -10.90 18.71 2.45
CA GLU A 129 -9.53 18.46 2.87
C GLU A 129 -9.49 18.18 4.37
N LEU A 130 -8.58 17.29 4.78
CA LEU A 130 -8.40 16.99 6.20
C LEU A 130 -7.57 18.09 6.85
N SER A 131 -8.18 18.83 7.77
CA SER A 131 -7.45 19.75 8.64
C SER A 131 -6.45 19.00 9.53
N ARG A 132 -5.47 19.72 10.09
CA ARG A 132 -4.46 19.12 10.97
C ARG A 132 -5.09 18.39 12.17
N ASP A 133 -6.10 19.01 12.79
CA ASP A 133 -6.82 18.42 13.92
C ASP A 133 -7.57 17.14 13.53
N GLU A 134 -8.16 17.10 12.33
CA GLU A 134 -8.81 15.90 11.80
C GLU A 134 -7.80 14.80 11.46
N LYS A 135 -6.62 15.15 10.91
CA LYS A 135 -5.52 14.19 10.71
C LYS A 135 -5.05 13.59 12.03
N ASP A 136 -4.88 14.41 13.07
CA ASP A 136 -4.45 13.95 14.39
C ASP A 136 -5.54 13.10 15.08
N ALA A 137 -6.83 13.43 14.88
CA ALA A 137 -7.94 12.60 15.35
C ALA A 137 -8.00 11.23 14.64
N ILE A 138 -7.77 11.20 13.32
CA ILE A 138 -7.63 9.96 12.55
C ILE A 138 -6.43 9.16 13.07
N ALA A 139 -5.28 9.81 13.29
CA ALA A 139 -4.07 9.19 13.82
C ALA A 139 -4.33 8.51 15.17
N ALA A 140 -4.99 9.21 16.10
CA ALA A 140 -5.30 8.70 17.43
C ALA A 140 -6.15 7.42 17.40
N LYS A 141 -6.98 7.22 16.36
CA LYS A 141 -7.83 6.03 16.20
C LYS A 141 -7.20 4.96 15.32
N LEU A 142 -6.46 5.35 14.29
CA LEU A 142 -5.89 4.45 13.28
C LEU A 142 -4.58 3.81 13.75
N LEU A 143 -3.69 4.58 14.39
CA LEU A 143 -2.37 4.08 14.80
C LEU A 143 -2.44 2.94 15.82
N PRO A 144 -3.34 2.95 16.84
CA PRO A 144 -3.50 1.81 17.74
C PRO A 144 -3.88 0.53 16.98
N LEU A 145 -4.81 0.61 16.01
CA LEU A 145 -5.22 -0.55 15.22
C LEU A 145 -4.05 -1.13 14.41
N VAL A 146 -3.17 -0.28 13.90
CA VAL A 146 -1.94 -0.71 13.19
C VAL A 146 -0.94 -1.34 14.15
N ARG A 147 -0.75 -0.77 15.34
CA ARG A 147 0.12 -1.33 16.40
C ARG A 147 -0.35 -2.69 16.89
N ASP A 148 -1.64 -2.97 16.85
CA ASP A 148 -2.21 -4.25 17.28
C ASP A 148 -2.20 -5.33 16.19
N LEU A 149 -1.81 -5.00 14.95
CA LEU A 149 -1.71 -6.00 13.87
C LEU A 149 -0.73 -7.14 14.23
N GLY A 150 -1.13 -8.39 14.05
CA GLY A 150 -0.16 -9.49 14.13
C GLY A 150 0.91 -9.32 13.05
N LEU A 151 2.19 -9.51 13.40
CA LEU A 151 3.27 -9.50 12.40
C LEU A 151 3.06 -10.63 11.39
N VAL A 152 3.14 -10.34 10.10
CA VAL A 152 3.19 -11.39 9.09
C VAL A 152 4.64 -11.84 9.01
N THR A 153 4.93 -12.88 9.78
CA THR A 153 6.23 -13.52 9.76
C THR A 153 6.23 -14.61 8.68
N ASP A 154 7.35 -14.76 7.98
CA ASP A 154 7.60 -15.81 6.97
C ASP A 154 7.86 -17.17 7.64
N ASP A 155 7.21 -17.41 8.78
CA ASP A 155 7.45 -18.55 9.64
C ASP A 155 6.67 -19.76 9.12
N GLY A 156 6.83 -20.10 7.84
CA GLY A 156 6.70 -21.45 7.26
C GLY A 156 5.55 -22.38 7.72
N GLY A 157 4.46 -21.85 8.27
CA GLY A 157 3.37 -22.61 8.89
C GLY A 157 2.17 -22.72 7.96
N GLY A 158 2.42 -22.96 6.68
CA GLY A 158 1.40 -23.46 5.78
C GLY A 158 1.17 -24.93 6.13
N ASP A 159 0.18 -25.18 6.97
CA ASP A 159 -0.56 -26.44 6.91
C ASP A 159 -1.13 -26.52 5.50
N ASP A 160 -0.52 -27.39 4.71
CA ASP A 160 -0.83 -27.66 3.31
C ASP A 160 -2.22 -28.30 3.23
N THR A 161 -3.28 -27.55 3.54
CA THR A 161 -4.60 -27.85 2.98
C THR A 161 -4.60 -27.36 1.54
N VAL A 162 -3.74 -28.00 0.73
CA VAL A 162 -3.88 -28.08 -0.72
C VAL A 162 -5.23 -28.75 -0.93
N GLY A 163 -6.26 -27.93 -1.07
CA GLY A 163 -7.51 -28.32 -1.68
C GLY A 163 -7.17 -28.67 -3.11
N ASP A 164 -6.88 -29.95 -3.30
CA ASP A 164 -6.82 -30.65 -4.55
C ASP A 164 -8.13 -30.39 -5.32
N THR A 165 -8.15 -29.32 -6.10
CA THR A 165 -8.99 -29.22 -7.29
C THR A 165 -8.12 -29.53 -8.48
N THR A 166 -7.67 -30.79 -8.56
CA THR A 166 -7.42 -31.46 -9.84
C THR A 166 -8.73 -31.46 -10.62
N GLY A 167 -8.98 -30.36 -11.31
CA GLY A 167 -9.89 -30.32 -12.44
C GLY A 167 -9.13 -30.93 -13.61
N ASP A 168 -9.23 -32.26 -13.76
CA ASP A 168 -8.91 -32.99 -14.98
C ASP A 168 -9.85 -32.49 -16.10
N GLY A 169 -9.54 -31.32 -16.64
CA GLY A 169 -10.12 -30.79 -17.86
C GLY A 169 -9.18 -31.05 -19.01
N ALA A 170 -9.07 -32.31 -19.41
CA ALA A 170 -8.51 -32.69 -20.70
C ALA A 170 -9.34 -32.01 -21.80
N GLY A 171 -8.83 -30.91 -22.33
CA GLY A 171 -9.38 -30.18 -23.46
C GLY A 171 -8.26 -29.89 -24.43
N ASP A 172 -7.89 -30.91 -25.21
CA ASP A 172 -7.09 -30.75 -26.42
C ASP A 172 -7.88 -29.86 -27.39
N GLY A 173 -7.60 -28.57 -27.34
CA GLY A 173 -8.15 -27.54 -28.23
C GLY A 173 -7.02 -26.94 -29.06
N ASP A 174 -6.61 -27.69 -30.06
CA ASP A 174 -5.88 -27.21 -31.24
C ASP A 174 -6.52 -25.92 -31.77
N THR A 175 -5.80 -24.80 -31.65
CA THR A 175 -6.00 -23.65 -32.54
C THR A 175 -4.65 -23.13 -33.02
N SER A 176 -4.18 -23.81 -34.05
CA SER A 176 -3.33 -23.27 -35.11
C SER A 176 -3.93 -21.97 -35.69
N ASP A 177 -3.24 -20.83 -35.58
CA ASP A 177 -3.19 -19.73 -36.59
C ASP A 177 -2.24 -18.64 -36.05
N ALA A 178 -0.97 -18.54 -36.45
CA ALA A 178 -0.45 -18.01 -37.71
C ALA A 178 -0.93 -16.58 -38.04
N GLY A 179 -0.04 -15.60 -37.79
CA GLY A 179 0.02 -14.34 -38.53
C GLY A 179 -0.40 -13.10 -37.76
N THR A 180 0.51 -12.13 -37.63
CA THR A 180 0.49 -10.89 -38.45
C THR A 180 1.35 -9.79 -37.81
N ALA A 181 2.29 -9.27 -38.62
CA ALA A 181 2.91 -7.93 -38.69
C ALA A 181 3.48 -7.28 -37.41
N ASP A 182 4.76 -6.90 -37.34
CA ASP A 182 5.50 -5.97 -38.21
C ASP A 182 4.94 -4.53 -38.21
N GLY A 183 5.82 -3.56 -37.91
CA GLY A 183 5.67 -2.15 -38.26
C GLY A 183 4.94 -1.25 -37.26
N GLY A 184 5.68 -0.39 -36.55
CA GLY A 184 5.08 0.68 -35.74
C GLY A 184 6.06 1.66 -35.10
N ASP A 185 7.09 2.11 -35.83
CA ASP A 185 7.85 3.31 -35.48
C ASP A 185 6.93 4.53 -35.55
N GLY A 186 6.43 4.95 -34.39
CA GLY A 186 5.63 6.17 -34.20
C GLY A 186 6.47 7.25 -33.55
N ASP A 187 7.40 7.81 -34.31
CA ASP A 187 8.00 9.12 -34.07
C ASP A 187 6.94 10.20 -34.36
N GLY A 188 6.65 11.07 -33.39
CA GLY A 188 5.78 12.23 -33.62
C GLY A 188 4.88 12.61 -32.45
N GLY A 189 5.25 13.67 -31.74
CA GLY A 189 4.37 14.30 -30.75
C GLY A 189 5.03 15.48 -30.07
N GLY A 190 5.06 16.62 -30.76
CA GLY A 190 5.78 17.83 -30.39
C GLY A 190 5.40 18.44 -29.03
N ALA A 191 6.38 19.10 -28.45
CA ALA A 191 6.20 20.01 -27.33
C ALA A 191 5.32 21.20 -27.76
N PRO A 192 4.26 21.56 -27.02
CA PRO A 192 3.70 22.89 -27.12
C PRO A 192 4.59 23.86 -26.34
N ASP A 193 5.39 24.62 -27.07
CA ASP A 193 5.90 25.92 -26.64
C ASP A 193 4.69 26.85 -26.44
N GLY A 194 4.20 26.91 -25.19
CA GLY A 194 3.10 27.78 -24.78
C GLY A 194 3.64 29.05 -24.14
N ASP A 195 4.03 29.99 -24.99
CA ASP A 195 4.44 31.34 -24.62
C ASP A 195 3.36 32.12 -23.87
N GLY A 196 3.84 32.84 -22.85
CA GLY A 196 3.32 34.07 -22.24
C GLY A 196 1.89 34.53 -22.53
N ALA A 197 1.06 34.49 -21.49
CA ALA A 197 -0.03 35.44 -21.31
C ALA A 197 0.19 36.22 -20.01
N THR A 198 0.69 37.44 -20.15
CA THR A 198 0.70 38.48 -19.12
C THR A 198 -0.74 38.89 -18.80
N ALA A 199 -1.24 38.53 -17.63
CA ALA A 199 -2.49 39.10 -17.13
C ALA A 199 -2.21 40.49 -16.55
N ASP A 200 -2.66 41.44 -17.34
CA ASP A 200 -2.81 42.87 -17.12
C ASP A 200 -3.38 43.24 -15.74
N THR A 201 -2.81 44.29 -15.17
CA THR A 201 -3.12 44.81 -13.84
C THR A 201 -4.24 45.83 -13.99
N GLY A 202 -5.49 45.38 -13.81
CA GLY A 202 -6.66 46.25 -13.80
C GLY A 202 -6.71 47.11 -12.54
N ASP A 203 -6.04 48.25 -12.60
CA ASP A 203 -6.27 49.47 -11.83
C ASP A 203 -7.67 50.02 -12.14
N GLY A 204 -8.42 50.37 -11.10
CA GLY A 204 -9.81 50.81 -11.21
C GLY A 204 -10.33 51.34 -9.88
N GLY A 205 -9.91 52.55 -9.55
CA GLY A 205 -10.57 53.39 -8.55
C GLY A 205 -11.95 53.86 -9.02
N ASP A 206 -12.93 53.83 -8.13
CA ASP A 206 -13.50 55.00 -7.41
C ASP A 206 -14.47 54.49 -6.33
#